data_AF-A0A1B3LK97-F1
#
_entry.id   AF-A0A1B3LK97-F1
#
_cell.length_a   1.000
_cell.length_b   1.000
_cell.length_c   1.000
_cell.angle_alpha   90.00
_cell.angle_beta   90.00
_cell.angle_gamma   90.00
#
_symmetry.space_group_name_H-M   'P 1'
#
loop_
_entity.id
_entity.type
_entity.pdbx_description
1 polymer ?
#
loop_
_entity_poly.entity_id
_entity_poly.type
_entity_poly.pdbx_seq_one_letter_code
_entity_poly.pdbx_strand_id
1 'polypeptide(L)'
;MNSLPLLEDMHQISSHMVDAARANDWDRLVTLELDVSALRQRIADNDEEATSPSERARKVALMKQILAHDAEVRRHVEPWMAQVKVFLGKLPAGRAENG
;
A
#
# COMPACT_ATOMS: atom_id res chain seq x y z
N MET A 1 23.24 -8.59 3.04
CA MET A 1 23.09 -7.48 2.08
C MET A 1 22.32 -6.36 2.75
N ASN A 2 22.69 -5.09 2.53
CA ASN A 2 22.04 -3.94 3.18
C ASN A 2 20.61 -3.73 2.65
N SER A 3 19.60 -3.71 3.53
CA SER A 3 18.17 -3.47 3.18
C SER A 3 17.83 -2.00 2.85
N LEU A 4 18.78 -1.07 2.99
CA LEU A 4 18.55 0.36 2.78
C LEU A 4 18.05 0.73 1.35
N PRO A 5 18.66 0.24 0.25
CA PRO A 5 18.15 0.53 -1.10
C PRO A 5 16.74 -0.02 -1.33
N LEU A 6 16.41 -1.17 -0.73
CA LEU A 6 15.07 -1.76 -0.84
C LEU A 6 14.01 -0.91 -0.12
N LEU A 7 14.38 -0.25 0.98
CA LEU A 7 13.51 0.71 1.66
C LEU A 7 13.33 2.01 0.86
N GLU A 8 14.34 2.43 0.12
CA GLU A 8 14.25 3.57 -0.81
C GLU A 8 13.32 3.27 -1.99
N ASP A 9 13.44 2.07 -2.58
CA ASP A 9 12.52 1.60 -3.62
C ASP A 9 11.08 1.52 -3.10
N MET A 10 10.88 0.94 -1.90
CA MET A 10 9.55 0.85 -1.27
C MET A 10 8.97 2.24 -0.96
N HIS A 11 9.81 3.19 -0.54
CA HIS A 11 9.40 4.58 -0.36
C HIS A 11 8.91 5.21 -1.67
N GLN A 12 9.64 5.04 -2.78
CA GLN A 12 9.22 5.56 -4.07
C GLN A 12 7.90 4.94 -4.53
N ILE A 13 7.75 3.62 -4.44
CA ILE A 13 6.50 2.94 -4.83
C ILE A 13 5.32 3.40 -3.96
N SER A 14 5.51 3.55 -2.64
CA SER A 14 4.46 4.05 -1.75
C SER A 14 4.00 5.47 -2.12
N SER A 15 4.90 6.34 -2.61
CA SER A 15 4.49 7.65 -3.16
C SER A 15 3.65 7.53 -4.44
N HIS A 16 4.01 6.61 -5.34
CA HIS A 16 3.20 6.34 -6.54
C HIS A 16 1.82 5.76 -6.19
N MET A 17 1.70 4.98 -5.11
CA MET A 17 0.41 4.50 -4.63
C MET A 17 -0.47 5.64 -4.15
N VAL A 18 0.09 6.65 -3.48
CA VAL A 18 -0.63 7.87 -3.10
C VAL A 18 -1.17 8.59 -4.33
N ASP A 19 -0.35 8.73 -5.38
CA ASP A 19 -0.76 9.37 -6.62
C ASP A 19 -1.88 8.59 -7.33
N ALA A 20 -1.76 7.26 -7.41
CA ALA A 20 -2.79 6.39 -7.96
C ALA A 20 -4.10 6.47 -7.15
N ALA A 21 -4.02 6.47 -5.82
CA ALA A 21 -5.17 6.61 -4.94
C ALA A 21 -5.90 7.94 -5.12
N ARG A 22 -5.14 9.05 -5.26
CA ARG A 22 -5.70 10.38 -5.54
C ARG A 22 -6.36 10.46 -6.91
N ALA A 23 -5.81 9.76 -7.90
CA ALA A 23 -6.37 9.69 -9.25
C ALA A 23 -7.55 8.71 -9.37
N ASN A 24 -7.87 7.94 -8.33
CA ASN A 24 -8.79 6.80 -8.37
C ASN A 24 -8.40 5.75 -9.45
N ASP A 25 -7.10 5.60 -9.71
CA ASP A 25 -6.55 4.65 -10.66
C ASP A 25 -6.36 3.29 -9.99
N TRP A 26 -7.46 2.54 -9.90
CA TRP A 26 -7.53 1.28 -9.17
C TRP A 26 -6.63 0.18 -9.77
N ASP A 27 -6.55 0.11 -11.10
CA ASP A 27 -5.73 -0.89 -11.79
C ASP A 27 -4.24 -0.67 -11.50
N ARG A 28 -3.81 0.59 -11.50
CA ARG A 28 -2.44 0.95 -11.11
C ARG A 28 -2.18 0.69 -9.63
N LEU A 29 -3.17 0.94 -8.77
CA LEU A 29 -3.08 0.67 -7.33
C LEU A 29 -2.84 -0.83 -7.05
N VAL A 30 -3.57 -1.70 -7.74
CA VAL A 30 -3.39 -3.16 -7.63
C VAL A 30 -2.02 -3.59 -8.14
N THR A 31 -1.54 -3.01 -9.24
CA THR A 31 -0.20 -3.31 -9.79
C THR A 31 0.90 -2.91 -8.80
N LEU A 32 0.82 -1.71 -8.24
CA LEU A 32 1.79 -1.21 -7.27
C LEU A 32 1.78 -2.01 -5.97
N GLU A 33 0.63 -2.53 -5.53
CA GLU A 33 0.54 -3.40 -4.35
C GLU A 33 1.32 -4.71 -4.53
N LEU A 34 1.31 -5.28 -5.75
CA LEU A 34 2.12 -6.47 -6.06
C LEU A 34 3.62 -6.18 -5.93
N ASP A 35 4.07 -5.02 -6.41
CA ASP A 35 5.46 -4.58 -6.29
C ASP A 35 5.88 -4.37 -4.83
N VAL A 36 5.02 -3.73 -4.02
CA VAL A 36 5.26 -3.56 -2.57
C VAL A 36 5.32 -4.91 -1.86
N SER A 37 4.43 -5.85 -2.18
CA SER A 37 4.42 -7.19 -1.60
C SER A 37 5.73 -7.94 -1.88
N ALA A 38 6.21 -7.89 -3.12
CA ALA A 38 7.49 -8.49 -3.51
C ALA A 38 8.69 -7.84 -2.80
N LEU A 39 8.71 -6.51 -2.69
CA LEU A 39 9.77 -5.79 -1.97
C LEU A 39 9.76 -6.08 -0.48
N ARG A 40 8.59 -6.20 0.14
CA ARG A 40 8.46 -6.53 1.57
C ARG A 40 9.13 -7.87 1.91
N GLN A 41 8.93 -8.88 1.06
CA GLN A 41 9.62 -10.18 1.23
C GLN A 41 11.13 -10.02 1.13
N ARG A 42 11.61 -9.31 0.09
CA ARG A 42 13.04 -9.07 -0.11
C ARG A 42 13.67 -8.28 1.05
N ILE A 43 12.97 -7.31 1.62
CA ILE A 43 13.45 -6.55 2.79
C ILE A 43 13.61 -7.49 3.98
N ALA A 44 12.63 -8.36 4.25
CA ALA A 44 12.69 -9.31 5.35
C ALA A 44 13.86 -10.30 5.20
N ASP A 45 14.12 -10.78 3.98
CA ASP A 45 15.22 -11.70 3.68
C ASP A 45 16.61 -11.05 3.73
N ASN A 46 16.68 -9.71 3.64
CA ASN A 46 17.93 -8.95 3.56
C ASN A 46 18.10 -7.97 4.73
N ASP A 47 17.35 -8.13 5.83
CA ASP A 47 17.48 -7.21 6.95
C ASP A 47 18.69 -7.57 7.83
N GLU A 48 19.85 -7.11 7.41
CA GLU A 48 21.05 -7.10 8.23
C GLU A 48 21.07 -5.87 9.16
N GLU A 49 21.66 -6.05 10.35
CA GLU A 49 21.88 -4.98 11.30
C GLU A 49 22.61 -3.82 10.62
N ALA A 50 22.03 -2.62 10.76
CA ALA A 50 22.60 -1.42 10.16
C ALA A 50 23.97 -1.12 10.77
N THR A 51 24.96 -0.99 9.91
CA THR A 51 26.37 -0.87 10.28
C THR A 51 26.75 0.49 10.88
N SER A 52 25.93 1.52 10.70
CA SER A 52 26.19 2.86 11.23
C SER A 52 24.96 3.56 11.84
N PRO A 53 25.14 4.49 12.79
CA PRO A 53 24.05 5.30 13.32
C PRO A 53 23.29 6.13 12.28
N SER A 54 23.99 6.61 11.25
CA SER A 54 23.39 7.35 10.13
C SER A 54 22.48 6.44 9.28
N GLU A 55 22.92 5.22 8.99
CA GLU A 55 22.08 4.24 8.28
C GLU A 55 20.84 3.85 9.08
N ARG A 56 20.97 3.64 10.40
CA ARG A 56 19.81 3.40 11.27
C ARG A 56 18.81 4.55 11.21
N ALA A 57 19.29 5.79 11.35
CA ALA A 57 18.45 6.97 11.29
C ALA A 57 17.74 7.09 9.92
N ARG A 58 18.45 6.77 8.83
CA ARG A 58 17.89 6.78 7.47
C ARG A 58 16.82 5.69 7.29
N LYS A 59 17.08 4.45 7.70
CA LYS A 59 16.09 3.35 7.65
C LYS A 59 14.82 3.73 8.42
N VAL A 60 14.95 4.28 9.62
CA VAL A 60 13.80 4.74 10.44
C VAL A 60 13.04 5.88 9.75
N ALA A 61 13.73 6.83 9.14
CA ALA A 61 13.08 7.93 8.42
C ALA A 61 12.26 7.42 7.22
N LEU A 62 12.80 6.50 6.43
CA LEU A 62 12.10 5.89 5.29
C LEU A 62 10.87 5.10 5.75
N MET A 63 11.00 4.27 6.79
CA MET A 63 9.85 3.53 7.34
C MET A 63 8.71 4.45 7.77
N LYS A 64 9.02 5.58 8.43
CA LYS A 64 8.00 6.57 8.82
C LYS A 64 7.31 7.20 7.60
N GLN A 65 8.06 7.49 6.55
CA GLN A 65 7.49 8.07 5.31
C GLN A 65 6.59 7.06 4.60
N ILE A 66 7.00 5.79 4.52
CA ILE A 66 6.17 4.72 3.94
C ILE A 66 4.87 4.56 4.71
N LEU A 67 4.91 4.51 6.05
CA LEU A 67 3.70 4.44 6.87
C LEU A 67 2.77 5.66 6.68
N ALA A 68 3.33 6.84 6.45
CA ALA A 68 2.55 8.03 6.15
C ALA A 68 1.87 7.93 4.77
N HIS A 69 2.57 7.42 3.76
CA HIS A 69 1.98 7.13 2.44
C HIS A 69 0.87 6.08 2.54
N ASP A 70 1.07 4.98 3.28
CA ASP A 70 0.05 3.94 3.49
C ASP A 70 -1.22 4.49 4.16
N ALA A 71 -1.06 5.42 5.10
CA ALA A 71 -2.17 6.09 5.76
C ALA A 71 -2.94 7.00 4.77
N GLU A 72 -2.22 7.73 3.92
CA GLU A 72 -2.83 8.57 2.88
C GLU A 72 -3.56 7.73 1.83
N VAL A 73 -2.98 6.61 1.36
CA VAL A 73 -3.66 5.67 0.45
C VAL A 73 -4.99 5.20 1.07
N ARG A 74 -4.97 4.70 2.32
CA ARG A 74 -6.21 4.24 3.00
C ARG A 74 -7.26 5.33 3.11
N ARG A 75 -6.86 6.58 3.36
CA ARG A 75 -7.77 7.73 3.44
C ARG A 75 -8.55 7.96 2.14
N HIS A 76 -7.96 7.62 0.99
CA HIS A 76 -8.63 7.73 -0.32
C HIS A 76 -9.42 6.46 -0.67
N VAL A 77 -8.92 5.28 -0.31
CA VAL A 77 -9.54 3.99 -0.67
C VAL A 77 -10.72 3.59 0.22
N GLU A 78 -10.61 3.79 1.54
CA GLU A 78 -11.63 3.35 2.51
C GLU A 78 -13.01 4.00 2.30
N PRO A 79 -13.13 5.31 2.01
CA PRO A 79 -14.44 5.94 1.79
C PRO A 79 -15.18 5.37 0.58
N TRP A 80 -14.47 5.12 -0.53
CA TRP A 80 -15.06 4.57 -1.74
C TRP A 80 -15.52 3.12 -1.52
N MET A 81 -14.71 2.30 -0.85
CA MET A 81 -15.09 0.93 -0.49
C MET A 81 -16.35 0.88 0.39
N ALA A 82 -16.51 1.84 1.32
CA ALA A 82 -17.73 1.94 2.12
C ALA A 82 -18.96 2.23 1.25
N GLN A 83 -18.84 3.11 0.24
CA GLN A 83 -19.92 3.43 -0.70
C GLN A 83 -20.30 2.22 -1.57
N VAL A 84 -19.32 1.48 -2.09
CA VAL A 84 -19.57 0.26 -2.88
C VAL A 84 -20.31 -0.79 -2.06
N LYS A 85 -19.91 -1.03 -0.80
CA LYS A 85 -20.60 -1.97 0.09
C LYS A 85 -22.06 -1.58 0.32
N VAL A 86 -22.34 -0.30 0.52
CA VAL A 86 -23.72 0.21 0.64
C VAL A 86 -24.51 0.00 -0.64
N PHE A 87 -23.91 0.23 -1.81
CA PHE A 87 -24.58 0.03 -3.09
C PHE A 87 -24.90 -1.45 -3.34
N LEU A 88 -23.93 -2.34 -3.13
CA LEU A 88 -24.10 -3.78 -3.29
C LEU A 88 -25.09 -4.38 -2.26
N GLY A 89 -25.10 -3.88 -1.02
CA GLY A 89 -26.07 -4.29 0.00
C GLY A 89 -27.50 -3.78 -0.25
N LYS A 90 -27.66 -2.78 -1.12
CA LYS A 90 -28.96 -2.25 -1.57
C LYS A 90 -29.46 -2.91 -2.84
N LEU A 91 -28.65 -3.75 -3.52
CA LEU A 91 -29.16 -4.56 -4.62
C LEU A 91 -30.18 -5.54 -4.03
N PRO A 92 -31.45 -5.53 -4.46
CA PRO A 92 -32.41 -6.52 -4.01
C PRO A 92 -31.83 -7.89 -4.38
N ALA A 93 -31.65 -8.75 -3.36
CA ALA A 93 -31.39 -10.16 -3.59
C ALA A 93 -32.47 -10.61 -4.57
N GLY A 94 -32.05 -11.01 -5.77
CA GLY A 94 -32.94 -11.33 -6.88
C GLY A 94 -34.09 -12.17 -6.33
N ARG A 95 -35.30 -11.62 -6.41
CA ARG A 95 -36.53 -12.30 -6.04
C ARG A 95 -36.53 -13.60 -6.82
N ALA A 96 -36.20 -14.71 -6.14
CA ALA A 96 -36.51 -16.02 -6.65
C ALA A 96 -38.03 -16.12 -6.59
N GLU A 97 -38.67 -15.66 -7.66
CA GLU A 97 -40.07 -15.88 -7.95
C GLU A 97 -40.21 -17.38 -8.22
N ASN A 98 -40.54 -18.13 -7.16
CA ASN A 98 -41.01 -19.50 -7.27
C ASN A 98 -42.51 -19.50 -7.01
N GLY A 99 -43.24 -19.89 -8.06
CA GLY A 99 -44.51 -20.64 -8.06
C GLY A 99 -45.61 -20.22 -7.11
#